data_AF-A0A817DB97-F1
#
_entry.id   AF-A0A817DB97-F1
#
_cell.length_a   1.000
_cell.length_b   1.000
_cell.length_c   1.000
_cell.angle_alpha   90.00
_cell.angle_beta   90.00
_cell.angle_gamma   90.00
#
_symmetry.space_group_name_H-M   'P 1'
#
loop_
_entity.id
_entity.type
_entity.pdbx_description
1 polymer ?
#
loop_
_entity_poly.entity_id
_entity_poly.type
_entity_poly.pdbx_seq_one_letter_code
_entity_poly.pdbx_strand_id
1 'polypeptide(L)'
;MAMFQSTNYDVKAFGRNVTIPNADIAKIMYYIDCVCTMIEYNDHNIAPDDDETDDNNLDYGIKWNQFRSNLTWSSMNATVKSLAHPAYGEKVSFSDSAPGEFDLLLGVVHFDIFIQGLCADGPGQSKVTSMVSHSAYYACRVCEMEGTYNELDNTCTYPWYIFEHTNPRFRTRKNFEKCLQEVDHLKSMGRKKINVRGIKDVSPLNQLIFMPSQTLYDYFHLCLEGHTRALIKAWNDIHGGTSLETLQVINKFDEFLSSINYPHSLHRKVKDFRRFNNWKASQLRLFLLYLALPFLLFFSCYFPPLLVYHFSLFSIYIRTLCKFDDRQHVYDVRPFIENHLRRFSEFYESKELLSTHCQYHLWEQVVRHGSLSATRYD
;
A
#
# COMPACT_ATOMS: atom_id res chain seq x y z
N MET A 1 29.20 20.46 -15.69
CA MET A 1 30.12 19.39 -16.13
C MET A 1 30.91 18.93 -14.90
N ALA A 2 30.24 18.22 -13.99
CA ALA A 2 30.82 17.64 -12.78
C ALA A 2 30.84 16.12 -12.95
N MET A 3 32.00 15.51 -12.70
CA MET A 3 32.33 14.13 -13.00
C MET A 3 31.46 13.14 -12.21
N PHE A 4 30.74 12.28 -12.92
CA PHE A 4 30.28 11.00 -12.41
C PHE A 4 31.52 10.14 -12.13
N GLN A 5 31.96 10.09 -10.88
CA GLN A 5 32.88 9.04 -10.42
C GLN A 5 32.05 7.82 -10.05
N SER A 6 32.34 6.71 -10.72
CA SER A 6 31.85 5.37 -10.45
C SER A 6 32.16 4.97 -9.00
N THR A 7 31.17 5.07 -8.12
CA THR A 7 31.24 4.42 -6.81
C THR A 7 30.86 2.96 -6.99
N ASN A 8 31.87 2.07 -6.92
CA ASN A 8 31.66 0.66 -6.65
C ASN A 8 30.93 0.54 -5.30
N TYR A 9 29.62 0.33 -5.35
CA TYR A 9 28.83 0.07 -4.16
C TYR A 9 29.22 -1.31 -3.61
N ASP A 10 29.96 -1.34 -2.51
CA ASP A 10 30.22 -2.58 -1.77
C ASP A 10 28.93 -3.03 -1.07
N VAL A 11 28.22 -3.95 -1.72
CA VAL A 11 27.00 -4.61 -1.22
C VAL A 11 27.22 -5.23 0.18
N LYS A 12 28.46 -5.48 0.61
CA LYS A 12 28.79 -6.04 1.95
C LYS A 12 28.85 -5.01 3.07
N ALA A 13 28.78 -3.71 2.78
CA ALA A 13 28.71 -2.66 3.78
C ALA A 13 27.28 -2.42 4.29
N PHE A 14 26.27 -2.82 3.50
CA PHE A 14 24.86 -2.67 3.82
C PHE A 14 24.41 -3.76 4.82
N GLY A 15 24.46 -3.47 6.13
CA GLY A 15 23.74 -4.26 7.13
C GLY A 15 24.50 -4.78 8.36
N ARG A 16 25.62 -4.17 8.78
CA ARG A 16 26.38 -4.76 9.90
C ARG A 16 25.81 -4.58 11.31
N ASN A 17 24.80 -3.72 11.54
CA ASN A 17 24.43 -3.36 12.93
C ASN A 17 22.91 -3.28 13.24
N VAL A 18 22.01 -3.93 12.47
CA VAL A 18 20.57 -3.87 12.81
C VAL A 18 19.95 -5.25 12.98
N THR A 19 19.48 -5.52 14.20
CA THR A 19 18.68 -6.68 14.57
C THR A 19 17.20 -6.45 14.25
N ILE A 20 16.57 -7.43 13.61
CA ILE A 20 15.12 -7.42 13.34
C ILE A 20 14.39 -8.02 14.56
N PRO A 21 13.31 -7.40 15.08
CA PRO A 21 12.55 -7.97 16.20
C PRO A 21 11.94 -9.34 15.85
N ASN A 22 12.10 -10.34 16.74
CA ASN A 22 11.62 -11.71 16.51
C ASN A 22 10.10 -11.83 16.26
N ALA A 23 9.29 -10.94 16.87
CA ALA A 23 7.84 -10.94 16.67
C ALA A 23 7.45 -10.51 15.25
N ASP A 24 8.19 -9.59 14.65
CA ASP A 24 7.96 -9.14 13.28
C ASP A 24 8.35 -10.22 12.29
N ILE A 25 9.44 -10.96 12.56
CA ILE A 25 9.85 -12.13 11.77
C ILE A 25 8.73 -13.18 11.75
N ALA A 26 8.18 -13.54 12.92
CA ALA A 26 7.11 -14.54 13.01
C ALA A 26 5.85 -14.13 12.20
N LYS A 27 5.45 -12.86 12.27
CA LYS A 27 4.31 -12.33 11.51
C LYS A 27 4.58 -12.29 10.01
N ILE A 28 5.79 -11.92 9.60
CA ILE A 28 6.22 -11.95 8.19
C ILE A 28 6.21 -13.39 7.66
N MET A 29 6.73 -14.35 8.43
CA MET A 29 6.75 -15.76 8.04
C MET A 29 5.35 -16.36 7.93
N TYR A 30 4.45 -16.07 8.87
CA TYR A 30 3.04 -16.48 8.80
C TYR A 30 2.36 -15.93 7.54
N TYR A 31 2.63 -14.66 7.22
CA TYR A 31 2.07 -14.03 6.03
C TYR A 31 2.57 -14.67 4.73
N ILE A 32 3.88 -14.96 4.67
CA ILE A 32 4.50 -15.65 3.52
C ILE A 32 3.79 -16.99 3.29
N ASP A 33 3.58 -17.77 4.35
CA ASP A 33 2.87 -19.05 4.28
C ASP A 33 1.46 -18.88 3.69
N CYS A 34 0.69 -17.90 4.20
CA CYS A 34 -0.65 -17.59 3.70
C CYS A 34 -0.68 -17.14 2.23
N VAL A 35 0.34 -16.44 1.74
CA VAL A 35 0.45 -16.03 0.33
C VAL A 35 0.78 -17.25 -0.54
N CYS A 36 1.74 -18.07 -0.12
CA CYS A 36 2.14 -19.27 -0.85
C CYS A 36 0.98 -20.27 -0.98
N THR A 37 0.17 -20.47 0.07
CA THR A 37 -1.02 -21.35 0.00
C THR A 37 -2.08 -20.85 -0.99
N MET A 38 -2.26 -19.54 -1.14
CA MET A 38 -3.20 -18.96 -2.10
C MET A 38 -2.76 -19.14 -3.56
N ILE A 39 -1.44 -19.22 -3.81
CA ILE A 39 -0.88 -19.52 -5.13
C ILE A 39 -1.03 -21.03 -5.42
N GLU A 40 -0.86 -21.89 -4.42
CA GLU A 40 -0.96 -23.37 -4.53
C GLU A 40 -2.40 -23.90 -4.67
N TYR A 41 -3.42 -23.23 -4.12
CA TYR A 41 -4.82 -23.72 -4.13
C TYR A 41 -5.37 -24.00 -5.55
N ASN A 42 -4.73 -23.46 -6.59
CA ASN A 42 -5.11 -23.69 -7.98
C ASN A 42 -4.37 -24.86 -8.67
N ASP A 43 -3.27 -25.38 -8.13
CA ASP A 43 -2.55 -26.52 -8.73
C ASP A 43 -3.24 -27.87 -8.39
N HIS A 44 -4.00 -27.94 -7.29
CA HIS A 44 -4.66 -29.18 -6.85
C HIS A 44 -6.11 -29.36 -7.34
N ASN A 45 -6.69 -28.36 -8.00
CA ASN A 45 -8.08 -28.40 -8.51
C ASN A 45 -8.19 -28.50 -10.03
N ILE A 46 -7.09 -28.75 -10.73
CA ILE A 46 -7.12 -29.17 -12.13
C ILE A 46 -7.16 -30.70 -12.12
N ALA A 47 -8.36 -31.27 -12.29
CA ALA A 47 -8.47 -32.64 -12.75
C ALA A 47 -7.73 -32.74 -14.09
N PRO A 48 -6.91 -33.76 -14.34
CA PRO A 48 -6.31 -33.93 -15.65
C PRO A 48 -7.45 -34.18 -16.65
N ASP A 49 -7.67 -33.24 -17.57
CA ASP A 49 -8.40 -33.54 -18.79
C ASP A 49 -7.49 -34.48 -19.60
N ASP A 50 -7.95 -35.73 -19.74
CA ASP A 50 -7.41 -36.71 -20.67
C ASP A 50 -7.60 -36.18 -22.10
N ASP A 51 -6.58 -35.53 -22.65
CA ASP A 51 -6.17 -35.61 -24.06
C ASP A 51 -5.19 -34.47 -24.38
N GLU A 52 -3.89 -34.80 -24.39
CA GLU A 52 -2.92 -34.50 -25.45
C GLU A 52 -1.50 -34.78 -24.93
N THR A 53 -0.92 -35.84 -25.46
CA THR A 53 0.51 -36.13 -25.35
C THR A 53 1.30 -35.04 -26.07
N ASP A 54 1.99 -34.18 -25.32
CA ASP A 54 3.17 -33.50 -25.86
C ASP A 54 4.30 -33.50 -24.82
N ASP A 55 5.36 -34.22 -25.18
CA ASP A 55 6.58 -34.46 -24.43
C ASP A 55 7.39 -33.16 -24.36
N ASN A 56 7.21 -32.36 -23.31
CA ASN A 56 8.19 -31.38 -22.82
C ASN A 56 7.85 -30.95 -21.38
N ASN A 57 7.84 -31.93 -20.49
CA ASN A 57 7.65 -31.72 -19.05
C ASN A 57 8.94 -31.16 -18.43
N LEU A 58 9.17 -29.86 -18.60
CA LEU A 58 10.24 -29.13 -17.90
C LEU A 58 9.79 -28.90 -16.45
N ASP A 59 10.34 -29.72 -15.56
CA ASP A 59 10.85 -29.45 -14.21
C ASP A 59 10.59 -28.07 -13.53
N TYR A 60 9.35 -27.58 -13.48
CA TYR A 60 8.98 -26.36 -12.73
C TYR A 60 8.37 -26.65 -11.35
N GLY A 61 7.73 -27.81 -11.16
CA GLY A 61 7.12 -28.22 -9.88
C GLY A 61 8.13 -28.65 -8.79
N ILE A 62 9.36 -29.01 -9.17
CA ILE A 62 10.39 -29.46 -8.22
C ILE A 62 11.03 -28.27 -7.48
N LYS A 63 11.13 -27.09 -8.12
CA LYS A 63 11.71 -25.89 -7.51
C LYS A 63 10.87 -25.30 -6.37
N TRP A 64 9.54 -25.41 -6.45
CA TRP A 64 8.64 -24.88 -5.42
C TRP A 64 8.61 -25.78 -4.17
N ASN A 65 8.62 -27.09 -4.36
CA ASN A 65 8.72 -28.06 -3.26
C ASN A 65 10.10 -28.00 -2.55
N GLN A 66 11.19 -27.73 -3.27
CA GLN A 66 12.51 -27.45 -2.68
C GLN A 66 12.53 -26.16 -1.83
N PHE A 67 11.82 -25.10 -2.24
CA PHE A 67 11.66 -23.87 -1.45
C PHE A 67 10.96 -24.15 -0.12
N ARG A 68 9.90 -24.98 -0.14
CA ARG A 68 9.16 -25.42 1.06
C ARG A 68 10.04 -26.20 2.04
N SER A 69 10.94 -27.05 1.57
CA SER A 69 11.84 -27.83 2.45
C SER A 69 12.91 -26.99 3.16
N ASN A 70 13.24 -25.80 2.65
CA ASN A 70 14.29 -24.93 3.20
C ASN A 70 13.78 -23.96 4.28
N LEU A 71 12.46 -23.81 4.42
CA LEU A 71 11.81 -23.08 5.52
C LEU A 71 11.58 -24.09 6.67
N THR A 72 12.29 -23.93 7.79
CA THR A 72 12.29 -24.91 8.89
C THR A 72 10.94 -24.96 9.64
N TRP A 73 10.05 -25.79 9.10
CA TRP A 73 8.69 -26.15 9.53
C TRP A 73 8.54 -26.45 11.03
N SER A 74 9.60 -26.96 11.66
CA SER A 74 9.63 -27.36 13.07
C SER A 74 9.50 -26.18 14.06
N SER A 75 9.84 -24.96 13.66
CA SER A 75 9.69 -23.76 14.50
C SER A 75 8.33 -23.04 14.33
N MET A 76 7.68 -23.21 13.18
CA MET A 76 6.46 -22.49 12.80
C MET A 76 5.20 -23.06 13.47
N ASN A 77 5.20 -24.36 13.76
CA ASN A 77 4.01 -25.09 14.20
C ASN A 77 3.60 -24.79 15.66
N ALA A 78 4.52 -24.30 16.49
CA ALA A 78 4.25 -23.97 17.89
C ALA A 78 3.54 -22.60 18.05
N THR A 79 3.85 -21.63 17.18
CA THR A 79 3.33 -20.25 17.27
C THR A 79 1.98 -20.09 16.57
N VAL A 80 1.73 -20.85 15.49
CA VAL A 80 0.44 -20.79 14.76
C VAL A 80 -0.68 -21.47 15.55
N LYS A 81 -0.37 -22.52 16.31
CA LYS A 81 -1.37 -23.23 17.14
C LYS A 81 -1.84 -22.45 18.37
N SER A 82 -1.12 -21.41 18.81
CA SER A 82 -1.56 -20.58 19.94
C SER A 82 -2.49 -19.41 19.54
N LEU A 83 -2.69 -19.16 18.24
CA LEU A 83 -3.46 -18.03 17.72
C LEU A 83 -4.81 -18.42 17.09
N ALA A 84 -5.14 -19.71 17.02
CA ALA A 84 -6.41 -20.17 16.47
C ALA A 84 -7.46 -20.37 17.59
N HIS A 85 -8.45 -19.47 17.67
CA HIS A 85 -9.67 -19.66 18.46
C HIS A 85 -10.85 -20.02 17.51
N PRO A 86 -11.85 -20.83 17.93
CA PRO A 86 -12.78 -21.50 17.01
C PRO A 86 -13.92 -20.58 16.56
N ALA A 87 -14.25 -20.65 15.27
CA ALA A 87 -15.42 -20.01 14.68
C ALA A 87 -16.71 -20.78 15.00
N TYR A 88 -17.72 -20.09 15.50
CA TYR A 88 -19.11 -20.55 15.61
C TYR A 88 -19.85 -20.32 14.29
N GLY A 89 -20.62 -21.31 13.84
CA GLY A 89 -21.56 -21.19 12.75
C GLY A 89 -23.00 -21.09 13.26
N GLU A 90 -23.81 -20.26 12.61
CA GLU A 90 -25.28 -20.37 12.65
C GLU A 90 -25.85 -20.25 11.23
N LYS A 91 -26.78 -21.15 10.92
CA LYS A 91 -27.64 -21.15 9.74
C LYS A 91 -28.86 -20.28 10.02
N VAL A 92 -29.25 -19.43 9.06
CA VAL A 92 -30.57 -18.77 9.06
C VAL A 92 -31.40 -19.39 7.94
N SER A 93 -32.59 -19.88 8.30
CA SER A 93 -33.63 -20.39 7.40
C SER A 93 -34.67 -19.31 7.08
N PHE A 94 -35.13 -19.25 5.84
CA PHE A 94 -36.32 -18.47 5.42
C PHE A 94 -37.57 -19.36 5.42
N SER A 95 -38.72 -18.78 5.78
CA SER A 95 -40.05 -19.40 5.64
C SER A 95 -41.01 -18.48 4.89
N ASP A 96 -41.75 -19.09 3.96
CA ASP A 96 -42.72 -18.52 3.02
C ASP A 96 -44.13 -18.22 3.58
N SER A 97 -44.89 -17.45 2.78
CA SER A 97 -46.36 -17.28 2.67
C SER A 97 -46.99 -16.10 3.45
N ALA A 98 -47.98 -15.33 2.94
CA ALA A 98 -48.88 -15.44 1.78
C ALA A 98 -49.45 -14.04 1.37
N PRO A 99 -50.27 -13.92 0.30
CA PRO A 99 -50.45 -12.72 -0.52
C PRO A 99 -51.58 -11.78 -0.06
N GLY A 100 -51.40 -10.48 -0.29
CA GLY A 100 -52.43 -9.46 -0.14
C GLY A 100 -52.17 -8.34 -1.13
N GLU A 101 -52.95 -8.33 -2.20
CA GLU A 101 -53.04 -7.28 -3.20
C GLU A 101 -53.44 -5.96 -2.52
N PHE A 102 -52.59 -4.94 -2.59
CA PHE A 102 -52.96 -3.56 -2.25
C PHE A 102 -52.32 -2.58 -3.22
N ASP A 103 -53.16 -1.64 -3.65
CA ASP A 103 -53.00 -0.72 -4.76
C ASP A 103 -51.64 -0.03 -4.88
N LEU A 104 -51.17 0.03 -6.11
CA LEU A 104 -49.94 0.69 -6.53
C LEU A 104 -50.11 2.22 -6.48
N LEU A 105 -50.15 2.78 -5.27
CA LEU A 105 -49.77 4.17 -5.04
C LEU A 105 -48.24 4.21 -5.12
N LEU A 106 -47.70 4.63 -6.28
CA LEU A 106 -46.31 5.04 -6.44
C LEU A 106 -46.01 6.20 -5.48
N GLY A 107 -45.76 5.86 -4.22
CA GLY A 107 -45.29 6.78 -3.21
C GLY A 107 -43.90 7.26 -3.60
N VAL A 108 -43.67 8.56 -3.50
CA VAL A 108 -42.33 9.12 -3.59
C VAL A 108 -41.54 8.54 -2.42
N VAL A 109 -40.62 7.62 -2.70
CA VAL A 109 -39.73 7.08 -1.68
C VAL A 109 -38.61 8.10 -1.45
N HIS A 110 -38.60 8.69 -0.27
CA HIS A 110 -37.50 9.54 0.16
C HIS A 110 -36.38 8.67 0.73
N PHE A 111 -35.16 8.90 0.26
CA PHE A 111 -33.95 8.27 0.79
C PHE A 111 -33.03 9.35 1.38
N ASP A 112 -32.52 9.09 2.57
CA ASP A 112 -31.43 9.88 3.13
C ASP A 112 -30.11 9.46 2.50
N ILE A 113 -29.42 10.42 1.87
CA ILE A 113 -28.13 10.20 1.23
C ILE A 113 -27.03 10.71 2.14
N PHE A 114 -26.12 9.83 2.54
CA PHE A 114 -24.93 10.18 3.30
C PHE A 114 -23.69 10.02 2.44
N ILE A 115 -22.88 11.07 2.35
CA ILE A 115 -21.58 11.01 1.67
C ILE A 115 -20.57 10.41 2.64
N GLN A 116 -20.03 9.23 2.33
CA GLN A 116 -19.02 8.58 3.18
C GLN A 116 -17.68 9.34 3.19
N GLY A 117 -17.23 9.74 1.99
CA GLY A 117 -16.00 10.50 1.84
C GLY A 117 -15.71 10.91 0.40
N LEU A 118 -14.80 11.87 0.26
CA LEU A 118 -14.25 12.35 -1.00
C LEU A 118 -12.89 11.70 -1.23
N CYS A 119 -12.76 10.93 -2.30
CA CYS A 119 -11.49 10.34 -2.73
C CYS A 119 -11.08 10.95 -4.08
N ALA A 120 -9.84 11.45 -4.16
CA ALA A 120 -9.24 11.95 -5.39
C ALA A 120 -7.72 11.85 -5.29
N ASP A 121 -7.04 12.00 -6.42
CA ASP A 121 -5.58 12.15 -6.44
C ASP A 121 -5.13 13.45 -5.74
N GLY A 122 -3.85 13.56 -5.40
CA GLY A 122 -3.32 14.72 -4.66
C GLY A 122 -3.67 16.10 -5.28
N PRO A 123 -3.49 16.29 -6.60
CA PRO A 123 -3.93 17.50 -7.29
C PRO A 123 -5.44 17.74 -7.21
N GLY A 124 -6.26 16.71 -7.46
CA GLY A 124 -7.72 16.79 -7.36
C GLY A 124 -8.18 17.20 -5.96
N GLN A 125 -7.65 16.56 -4.92
CA GLN A 125 -7.96 16.91 -3.54
C GLN A 125 -7.60 18.36 -3.23
N SER A 126 -6.44 18.84 -3.68
CA SER A 126 -6.00 20.23 -3.42
C SER A 126 -6.93 21.27 -4.04
N LYS A 127 -7.48 20.99 -5.22
CA LYS A 127 -8.46 21.87 -5.86
C LYS A 127 -9.79 21.83 -5.13
N VAL A 128 -10.31 20.63 -4.87
CA VAL A 128 -11.65 20.45 -4.32
C VAL A 128 -11.75 20.90 -2.86
N THR A 129 -10.71 20.70 -2.06
CA THR A 129 -10.67 21.08 -0.63
C THR A 129 -10.18 22.51 -0.40
N SER A 130 -9.83 23.24 -1.46
CA SER A 130 -9.23 24.59 -1.36
C SER A 130 -7.94 24.66 -0.52
N MET A 131 -7.24 23.53 -0.38
CA MET A 131 -5.97 23.47 0.35
C MET A 131 -4.75 23.49 -0.60
N VAL A 132 -3.57 23.71 -0.04
CA VAL A 132 -2.30 23.76 -0.79
C VAL A 132 -1.95 22.43 -1.44
N SER A 133 -1.11 22.49 -2.50
CA SER A 133 -0.62 21.31 -3.22
C SER A 133 0.33 20.46 -2.39
N HIS A 134 0.66 19.27 -2.90
CA HIS A 134 1.51 18.28 -2.24
C HIS A 134 2.95 18.74 -1.96
N SER A 135 3.40 19.81 -2.61
CA SER A 135 4.74 20.40 -2.51
C SER A 135 4.82 21.60 -1.56
N ALA A 136 3.73 21.97 -0.89
CA ALA A 136 3.73 23.07 0.07
C ALA A 136 4.20 22.62 1.46
N TYR A 137 4.45 23.57 2.38
CA TYR A 137 4.84 23.28 3.77
C TYR A 137 3.76 22.54 4.57
N TYR A 138 2.49 22.93 4.48
CA TYR A 138 1.39 22.32 5.24
C TYR A 138 0.45 21.52 4.34
N ALA A 139 0.99 20.57 3.58
CA ALA A 139 0.20 19.87 2.57
C ALA A 139 -0.62 18.69 3.10
N CYS A 140 -0.21 18.09 4.23
CA CYS A 140 -0.95 16.97 4.82
C CYS A 140 -2.37 17.40 5.21
N ARG A 141 -3.33 16.55 4.82
CA ARG A 141 -4.77 16.74 5.10
C ARG A 141 -5.16 16.24 6.46
N VAL A 142 -4.40 15.31 7.04
CA VAL A 142 -4.75 14.65 8.29
C VAL A 142 -4.02 15.25 9.48
N CYS A 143 -2.79 15.76 9.29
CA CYS A 143 -2.05 16.45 10.34
C CYS A 143 -1.50 17.81 9.87
N GLU A 144 -1.00 18.58 10.82
CA GLU A 144 -0.41 19.90 10.61
C GLU A 144 1.13 19.85 10.58
N MET A 145 1.71 18.71 10.17
CA MET A 145 3.15 18.60 9.95
C MET A 145 3.60 19.64 8.92
N GLU A 146 4.63 20.39 9.30
CA GLU A 146 5.34 21.29 8.40
C GLU A 146 6.42 20.50 7.66
N GLY A 147 6.37 20.51 6.34
CA GLY A 147 7.39 19.96 5.47
C GLY A 147 8.65 20.82 5.46
N THR A 148 9.77 20.24 5.07
CA THR A 148 11.05 20.94 4.91
C THR A 148 11.29 21.17 3.42
N TYR A 149 11.50 22.42 3.03
CA TYR A 149 11.78 22.76 1.64
C TYR A 149 13.27 22.70 1.37
N ASN A 150 13.66 21.96 0.34
CA ASN A 150 15.02 21.91 -0.16
C ASN A 150 15.14 22.78 -1.42
N GLU A 151 15.94 23.84 -1.31
CA GLU A 151 16.14 24.82 -2.39
C GLU A 151 16.90 24.23 -3.59
N LEU A 152 17.81 23.29 -3.37
CA LEU A 152 18.65 22.70 -4.42
C LEU A 152 17.80 21.93 -5.45
N ASP A 153 16.77 21.26 -4.95
CA ASP A 153 15.93 20.36 -5.75
C ASP A 153 14.49 20.86 -5.91
N ASN A 154 14.18 22.06 -5.43
CA ASN A 154 12.84 22.67 -5.45
C ASN A 154 11.75 21.69 -4.96
N THR A 155 12.03 20.98 -3.87
CA THR A 155 11.20 19.88 -3.38
C THR A 155 10.92 20.06 -1.89
N CYS A 156 9.65 19.90 -1.49
CA CYS A 156 9.27 19.83 -0.09
C CYS A 156 9.19 18.37 0.37
N THR A 157 9.88 18.04 1.45
CA THR A 157 9.93 16.71 2.05
C THR A 157 9.24 16.69 3.40
N TYR A 158 8.84 15.50 3.84
CA TYR A 158 8.11 15.23 5.07
C TYR A 158 8.80 14.08 5.82
N PRO A 159 10.02 14.30 6.35
CA PRO A 159 10.79 13.23 6.97
C PRO A 159 10.12 12.68 8.24
N TRP A 160 10.10 11.36 8.37
CA TRP A 160 9.51 10.63 9.49
C TRP A 160 10.11 11.07 10.82
N TYR A 161 11.42 11.30 10.89
CA TYR A 161 12.04 11.74 12.14
C TYR A 161 11.44 13.08 12.62
N ILE A 162 11.12 14.02 11.73
CA ILE A 162 10.44 15.27 12.13
C ILE A 162 9.05 14.97 12.67
N PHE A 163 8.30 14.08 12.00
CA PHE A 163 6.98 13.67 12.46
C PHE A 163 7.03 13.06 13.87
N GLU A 164 7.96 12.13 14.11
CA GLU A 164 8.13 11.43 15.39
C GLU A 164 8.55 12.38 16.52
N HIS A 165 9.45 13.33 16.25
CA HIS A 165 9.95 14.27 17.26
C HIS A 165 8.97 15.42 17.54
N THR A 166 8.27 15.92 16.52
CA THR A 166 7.36 17.07 16.68
C THR A 166 5.96 16.64 17.11
N ASN A 167 5.60 15.37 16.89
CA ASN A 167 4.26 14.80 17.12
C ASN A 167 3.15 15.77 16.66
N PRO A 168 3.08 16.06 15.35
CA PRO A 168 2.32 17.17 14.84
C PRO A 168 0.82 16.99 15.13
N ARG A 169 0.16 18.11 15.40
CA ARG A 169 -1.27 18.11 15.71
C ARG A 169 -2.08 17.53 14.56
N PHE A 170 -2.95 16.58 14.87
CA PHE A 170 -3.95 16.08 13.93
C PHE A 170 -5.03 17.14 13.67
N ARG A 171 -5.49 17.21 12.43
CA ARG A 171 -6.59 18.09 12.05
C ARG A 171 -7.90 17.46 12.51
N THR A 172 -8.56 18.16 13.40
CA THR A 172 -9.88 17.83 13.93
C THR A 172 -10.89 18.81 13.34
N ARG A 173 -12.17 18.46 13.35
CA ARG A 173 -13.22 19.38 12.92
C ARG A 173 -13.10 20.75 13.58
N LYS A 174 -12.91 20.76 14.91
CA LYS A 174 -12.80 21.98 15.72
C LYS A 174 -11.61 22.86 15.32
N ASN A 175 -10.42 22.27 15.08
CA ASN A 175 -9.27 23.08 14.68
C ASN A 175 -9.32 23.50 13.21
N PHE A 176 -9.91 22.68 12.35
CA PHE A 176 -10.12 23.00 10.94
C PHE A 176 -11.09 24.18 10.79
N GLU A 177 -12.22 24.16 11.50
CA GLU A 177 -13.20 25.27 11.54
C GLU A 177 -12.56 26.58 12.03
N LYS A 178 -11.70 26.53 13.05
CA LYS A 178 -10.93 27.71 13.50
C LYS A 178 -10.00 28.25 12.41
N CYS A 179 -9.33 27.36 11.67
CA CYS A 179 -8.50 27.79 10.55
C CYS A 179 -9.33 28.41 9.42
N LEU A 180 -10.55 27.91 9.15
CA LEU A 180 -11.46 28.51 8.17
C LEU A 180 -11.91 29.91 8.60
N GLN A 181 -12.27 30.10 9.89
CA GLN A 181 -12.62 31.43 10.42
C GLN A 181 -11.47 32.43 10.26
N GLU A 182 -10.23 32.01 10.50
CA GLU A 182 -9.05 32.84 10.28
C GLU A 182 -8.85 33.16 8.79
N VAL A 183 -9.07 32.20 7.89
CA VAL A 183 -9.05 32.44 6.44
C VAL A 183 -10.06 33.52 6.07
N ASP A 184 -11.31 33.42 6.54
CA ASP A 184 -12.37 34.40 6.25
C ASP A 184 -12.05 35.79 6.84
N HIS A 185 -11.47 35.84 8.04
CA HIS A 185 -11.02 37.09 8.64
C HIS A 185 -9.92 37.75 7.78
N LEU A 186 -8.88 37.01 7.40
CA LEU A 186 -7.81 37.50 6.52
C LEU A 186 -8.35 37.98 5.16
N LYS A 187 -9.36 37.29 4.62
CA LYS A 187 -10.06 37.70 3.40
C LYS A 187 -10.80 39.03 3.57
N SER A 188 -11.54 39.20 4.65
CA SER A 188 -12.27 40.45 4.93
C SER A 188 -11.34 41.66 5.08
N MET A 189 -10.08 41.43 5.48
CA MET A 189 -9.02 42.45 5.53
C MET A 189 -8.36 42.71 4.17
N GLY A 190 -8.83 42.10 3.09
CA GLY A 190 -8.31 42.30 1.73
C GLY A 190 -6.98 41.60 1.44
N ARG A 191 -6.58 40.59 2.22
CA ARG A 191 -5.34 39.83 1.96
C ARG A 191 -5.48 38.99 0.68
N LYS A 192 -4.57 39.21 -0.28
CA LYS A 192 -4.57 38.51 -1.59
C LYS A 192 -4.00 37.09 -1.54
N LYS A 193 -3.07 36.81 -0.62
CA LYS A 193 -2.42 35.50 -0.47
C LYS A 193 -2.69 35.01 0.95
N ILE A 194 -3.50 33.96 1.06
CA ILE A 194 -3.91 33.38 2.33
C ILE A 194 -3.45 31.94 2.38
N ASN A 195 -2.85 31.58 3.51
CA ASN A 195 -2.43 30.23 3.81
C ASN A 195 -2.44 30.06 5.34
N VAL A 196 -3.52 29.48 5.86
CA VAL A 196 -3.63 29.17 7.28
C VAL A 196 -3.44 27.67 7.43
N ARG A 197 -2.22 27.26 7.83
CA ARG A 197 -1.85 25.84 7.97
C ARG A 197 -2.24 25.03 6.74
N GLY A 198 -1.99 25.53 5.53
CA GLY A 198 -2.27 24.84 4.27
C GLY A 198 -3.67 25.06 3.71
N ILE A 199 -4.55 25.81 4.38
CA ILE A 199 -5.87 26.19 3.85
C ILE A 199 -5.76 27.54 3.14
N LYS A 200 -6.18 27.59 1.87
CA LYS A 200 -6.13 28.82 1.05
C LYS A 200 -7.48 29.52 0.99
N ASP A 201 -8.55 28.72 1.08
CA ASP A 201 -9.94 29.16 0.95
C ASP A 201 -10.88 28.17 1.66
N VAL A 202 -12.13 28.58 1.87
CA VAL A 202 -13.25 27.74 2.28
C VAL A 202 -13.80 27.02 1.04
N SER A 203 -13.71 25.70 1.00
CA SER A 203 -14.33 24.92 -0.07
C SER A 203 -15.86 24.88 0.08
N PRO A 204 -16.63 24.97 -1.01
CA PRO A 204 -18.07 24.72 -0.99
C PRO A 204 -18.44 23.35 -0.40
N LEU A 205 -17.56 22.36 -0.54
CA LEU A 205 -17.80 21.02 0.01
C LEU A 205 -17.75 20.98 1.54
N ASN A 206 -17.26 22.02 2.22
CA ASN A 206 -17.24 22.07 3.68
C ASN A 206 -18.66 22.01 4.28
N GLN A 207 -19.68 22.31 3.49
CA GLN A 207 -21.09 22.20 3.88
C GLN A 207 -21.65 20.77 3.68
N LEU A 208 -21.01 19.96 2.85
CA LEU A 208 -21.49 18.63 2.44
C LEU A 208 -20.72 17.49 3.09
N ILE A 209 -19.43 17.69 3.40
CA ILE A 209 -18.56 16.69 4.01
C ILE A 209 -17.78 17.30 5.18
N PHE A 210 -17.48 16.47 6.17
CA PHE A 210 -16.66 16.84 7.31
C PHE A 210 -15.18 16.78 6.95
N MET A 211 -14.63 17.93 6.57
CA MET A 211 -13.19 18.04 6.33
C MET A 211 -12.40 18.21 7.64
N PRO A 212 -11.22 17.58 7.76
CA PRO A 212 -10.62 16.66 6.77
C PRO A 212 -10.98 15.18 7.00
N SER A 213 -11.81 14.85 8.00
CA SER A 213 -12.12 13.46 8.35
C SER A 213 -12.74 12.63 7.21
N GLN A 214 -13.42 13.27 6.26
CA GLN A 214 -14.06 12.67 5.10
C GLN A 214 -13.33 12.98 3.79
N THR A 215 -12.10 13.51 3.84
CA THR A 215 -11.21 13.59 2.68
C THR A 215 -10.24 12.43 2.73
N LEU A 216 -10.46 11.44 1.88
CA LEU A 216 -9.77 10.15 1.89
C LEU A 216 -8.56 10.19 0.97
N TYR A 217 -7.43 9.65 1.41
CA TYR A 217 -6.31 9.38 0.52
C TYR A 217 -6.65 8.23 -0.42
N ASP A 218 -6.40 8.46 -1.70
CA ASP A 218 -6.50 7.44 -2.74
C ASP A 218 -5.29 6.52 -2.69
N TYR A 219 -5.46 5.32 -2.14
CA TYR A 219 -4.38 4.34 -2.04
C TYR A 219 -3.86 3.89 -3.42
N PHE A 220 -4.66 4.00 -4.48
CA PHE A 220 -4.25 3.61 -5.83
C PHE A 220 -3.13 4.51 -6.34
N HIS A 221 -3.33 5.82 -6.25
CA HIS A 221 -2.30 6.78 -6.64
C HIS A 221 -1.18 6.85 -5.60
N LEU A 222 -1.51 6.73 -4.32
CA LEU A 222 -0.55 6.89 -3.23
C LEU A 222 0.40 5.68 -3.10
N CYS A 223 -0.15 4.48 -2.94
CA CYS A 223 0.60 3.28 -2.61
C CYS A 223 0.99 2.48 -3.85
N LEU A 224 0.12 2.41 -4.87
CA LEU A 224 0.41 1.61 -6.05
C LEU A 224 1.25 2.41 -7.06
N GLU A 225 0.65 3.40 -7.71
CA GLU A 225 1.31 4.21 -8.75
C GLU A 225 2.51 4.99 -8.22
N GLY A 226 2.38 5.59 -7.04
CA GLY A 226 3.45 6.35 -6.40
C GLY A 226 4.50 5.46 -5.77
N HIS A 227 4.15 4.80 -4.66
CA HIS A 227 5.14 4.12 -3.83
C HIS A 227 5.66 2.81 -4.43
N THR A 228 4.77 1.88 -4.77
CA THR A 228 5.18 0.55 -5.26
C THR A 228 6.02 0.66 -6.53
N ARG A 229 5.65 1.55 -7.45
CA ARG A 229 6.46 1.84 -8.64
C ARG A 229 7.84 2.38 -8.28
N ALA A 230 7.94 3.30 -7.33
CA ALA A 230 9.22 3.82 -6.86
C ALA A 230 10.08 2.73 -6.20
N LEU A 231 9.47 1.80 -5.45
CA LEU A 231 10.18 0.66 -4.88
C LEU A 231 10.73 -0.27 -5.97
N ILE A 232 9.91 -0.66 -6.95
CA ILE A 232 10.36 -1.50 -8.07
C ILE A 232 11.49 -0.81 -8.86
N LYS A 233 11.38 0.51 -9.05
CA LYS A 233 12.47 1.29 -9.65
C LYS A 233 13.75 1.18 -8.83
N ALA A 234 13.69 1.37 -7.52
CA ALA A 234 14.86 1.22 -6.65
C ALA A 234 15.45 -0.20 -6.73
N TRP A 235 14.60 -1.24 -6.80
CA TRP A 235 15.05 -2.63 -6.95
C TRP A 235 15.75 -2.88 -8.29
N ASN A 236 15.21 -2.31 -9.36
CA ASN A 236 15.84 -2.35 -10.68
C ASN A 236 17.17 -1.59 -10.68
N ASP A 237 17.23 -0.45 -10.00
CA ASP A 237 18.42 0.41 -9.91
C ASP A 237 19.55 -0.25 -9.07
N ILE A 238 19.25 -1.19 -8.17
CA ILE A 238 20.29 -2.04 -7.50
C ILE A 238 21.09 -2.83 -8.52
N HIS A 239 20.43 -3.30 -9.57
CA HIS A 239 21.08 -3.98 -10.69
C HIS A 239 21.58 -2.99 -11.76
N GLY A 240 21.58 -1.69 -11.46
CA GLY A 240 21.82 -0.60 -12.39
C GLY A 240 23.01 -0.85 -13.32
N GLY A 241 22.72 -0.89 -14.62
CA GLY A 241 23.72 -1.09 -15.66
C GLY A 241 23.14 -1.73 -16.92
N THR A 242 23.88 -1.65 -18.01
CA THR A 242 23.64 -2.44 -19.24
C THR A 242 24.59 -3.62 -19.32
N SER A 243 25.17 -4.04 -18.19
CA SER A 243 26.07 -5.17 -18.14
C SER A 243 25.31 -6.45 -18.51
N LEU A 244 26.04 -7.42 -19.06
CA LEU A 244 25.46 -8.72 -19.40
C LEU A 244 24.87 -9.42 -18.17
N GLU A 245 25.55 -9.31 -17.03
CA GLU A 245 25.12 -9.89 -15.75
C GLU A 245 23.77 -9.30 -15.28
N THR A 246 23.62 -7.97 -15.34
CA THR A 246 22.35 -7.31 -15.04
C THR A 246 21.23 -7.81 -15.94
N LEU A 247 21.48 -7.87 -17.26
CA LEU A 247 20.47 -8.31 -18.21
C LEU A 247 20.06 -9.76 -17.97
N GLN A 248 21.00 -10.64 -17.58
CA GLN A 248 20.71 -12.02 -17.22
C GLN A 248 19.84 -12.13 -15.97
N VAL A 249 20.15 -11.35 -14.92
CA VAL A 249 19.32 -11.32 -13.69
C VAL A 249 17.91 -10.86 -14.01
N ILE A 250 17.79 -9.78 -14.77
CA ILE A 250 16.49 -9.21 -15.13
C ILE A 250 15.70 -10.16 -16.06
N ASN A 251 16.35 -10.87 -16.98
CA ASN A 251 15.68 -11.90 -17.78
C ASN A 251 15.14 -13.04 -16.91
N LYS A 252 15.86 -13.46 -15.86
CA LYS A 252 15.33 -14.45 -14.91
C LYS A 252 14.08 -13.93 -14.18
N PHE A 253 14.03 -12.64 -13.87
CA PHE A 253 12.85 -12.03 -13.27
C PHE A 253 11.66 -12.07 -14.24
N ASP A 254 11.88 -11.73 -15.51
CA ASP A 254 10.84 -11.77 -16.55
C ASP A 254 10.33 -13.20 -16.80
N GLU A 255 11.24 -14.18 -16.87
CA GLU A 255 10.90 -15.61 -17.00
C GLU A 255 10.03 -16.09 -15.84
N PHE A 256 10.42 -15.75 -14.60
CA PHE A 256 9.63 -16.08 -13.41
C PHE A 256 8.24 -15.45 -13.44
N LEU A 257 8.14 -14.15 -13.76
CA LEU A 257 6.83 -13.49 -13.82
C LEU A 257 5.93 -14.05 -14.93
N SER A 258 6.53 -14.49 -16.04
CA SER A 258 5.83 -15.10 -17.18
C SER A 258 5.38 -16.53 -16.89
N SER A 259 6.08 -17.25 -16.03
CA SER A 259 5.74 -18.63 -15.64
C SER A 259 4.62 -18.71 -14.61
N ILE A 260 4.18 -17.59 -14.04
CA ILE A 260 3.10 -17.58 -13.03
C ILE A 260 1.76 -17.89 -13.69
N ASN A 261 1.08 -18.91 -13.18
CA ASN A 261 -0.30 -19.21 -13.51
C ASN A 261 -1.23 -18.34 -12.67
N TYR A 262 -1.98 -17.46 -13.33
CA TYR A 262 -2.93 -16.56 -12.68
C TYR A 262 -4.33 -17.18 -12.66
N PRO A 263 -5.07 -17.13 -11.54
CA PRO A 263 -6.47 -17.52 -11.51
C PRO A 263 -7.30 -16.80 -12.58
N HIS A 264 -8.30 -17.48 -13.14
CA HIS A 264 -9.19 -16.91 -14.17
C HIS A 264 -9.92 -15.63 -13.71
N SER A 265 -10.11 -15.45 -12.40
CA SER A 265 -10.69 -14.23 -11.81
C SER A 265 -9.79 -13.00 -11.91
N LEU A 266 -8.49 -13.16 -12.20
CA LEU A 266 -7.57 -12.03 -12.38
C LEU A 266 -7.51 -11.60 -13.84
N HIS A 267 -8.21 -10.51 -14.15
CA HIS A 267 -8.30 -9.99 -15.52
C HIS A 267 -6.99 -9.43 -16.11
N ARG A 268 -5.93 -9.25 -15.32
CA ARG A 268 -4.65 -8.70 -15.79
C ARG A 268 -3.47 -9.41 -15.16
N LYS A 269 -2.56 -9.92 -16.01
CA LYS A 269 -1.28 -10.48 -15.60
C LYS A 269 -0.25 -9.38 -15.38
N VAL A 270 0.75 -9.63 -14.53
CA VAL A 270 1.92 -8.74 -14.44
C VAL A 270 2.75 -8.93 -15.71
N LYS A 271 3.27 -7.82 -16.27
CA LYS A 271 4.13 -7.84 -17.45
C LYS A 271 5.58 -8.07 -17.02
N ASP A 272 6.48 -8.14 -17.99
CA ASP A 272 7.93 -8.12 -17.79
C ASP A 272 8.34 -7.06 -16.75
N PHE A 273 9.17 -7.49 -15.80
CA PHE A 273 9.82 -6.66 -14.80
C PHE A 273 10.55 -5.50 -15.47
N ARG A 274 11.24 -5.75 -16.60
CA ARG A 274 11.88 -4.70 -17.43
C ARG A 274 10.98 -3.55 -17.82
N ARG A 275 9.68 -3.82 -17.93
CA ARG A 275 8.67 -2.86 -18.39
C ARG A 275 7.79 -2.38 -17.24
N PHE A 276 8.27 -2.47 -15.99
CA PHE A 276 7.52 -2.07 -14.79
C PHE A 276 6.95 -0.65 -14.88
N ASN A 277 7.68 0.30 -15.49
CA ASN A 277 7.22 1.67 -15.73
C ASN A 277 5.90 1.76 -16.52
N ASN A 278 5.57 0.74 -17.32
CA ASN A 278 4.35 0.68 -18.12
C ASN A 278 3.25 -0.19 -17.49
N TRP A 279 3.48 -0.75 -16.29
CA TRP A 279 2.46 -1.48 -15.56
C TRP A 279 1.34 -0.53 -15.16
N LYS A 280 0.09 -0.94 -15.33
CA LYS A 280 -1.05 -0.19 -14.78
C LYS A 280 -1.17 -0.46 -13.28
N ALA A 281 -1.81 0.41 -12.52
CA ALA A 281 -1.90 0.13 -11.08
C ALA A 281 -2.70 -1.10 -10.67
N SER A 282 -3.58 -1.67 -11.50
CA SER A 282 -4.12 -3.02 -11.22
C SER A 282 -3.03 -4.11 -11.27
N GLN A 283 -2.03 -3.97 -12.13
CA GLN A 283 -0.86 -4.86 -12.17
C GLN A 283 0.08 -4.58 -10.99
N LEU A 284 0.26 -3.30 -10.61
CA LEU A 284 1.01 -2.95 -9.39
C LEU A 284 0.31 -3.46 -8.12
N ARG A 285 -1.03 -3.45 -8.07
CA ARG A 285 -1.84 -4.04 -6.98
C ARG A 285 -1.58 -5.53 -6.89
N LEU A 286 -1.71 -6.24 -8.01
CA LEU A 286 -1.45 -7.67 -8.08
C LEU A 286 -0.03 -7.99 -7.62
N PHE A 287 0.95 -7.25 -8.12
CA PHE A 287 2.34 -7.42 -7.73
C PHE A 287 2.54 -7.15 -6.23
N LEU A 288 2.14 -5.99 -5.71
CA LEU A 288 2.31 -5.60 -4.30
C LEU A 288 1.69 -6.60 -3.32
N LEU A 289 0.45 -7.01 -3.59
CA LEU A 289 -0.34 -7.79 -2.64
C LEU A 289 -0.05 -9.29 -2.68
N TYR A 290 0.39 -9.81 -3.83
CA TYR A 290 0.47 -11.27 -4.03
C TYR A 290 1.84 -11.75 -4.53
N LEU A 291 2.50 -11.02 -5.42
CA LEU A 291 3.70 -11.55 -6.10
C LEU A 291 5.01 -11.05 -5.51
N ALA A 292 5.06 -9.81 -5.04
CA ALA A 292 6.30 -9.13 -4.72
C ALA A 292 7.07 -9.80 -3.57
N LEU A 293 6.38 -10.30 -2.55
CA LEU A 293 7.05 -11.01 -1.46
C LEU A 293 7.61 -12.38 -1.89
N PRO A 294 6.83 -13.28 -2.50
CA PRO A 294 7.37 -14.50 -3.10
C PRO A 294 8.52 -14.24 -4.06
N PHE A 295 8.39 -13.22 -4.91
CA PHE A 295 9.42 -12.80 -5.86
C PHE A 295 10.72 -12.40 -5.16
N LEU A 296 10.67 -11.51 -4.16
CA LEU A 296 11.84 -11.06 -3.42
C LEU A 296 12.51 -12.19 -2.62
N LEU A 297 11.74 -13.15 -2.11
CA LEU A 297 12.28 -14.31 -1.39
C LEU A 297 12.97 -15.28 -2.33
N PHE A 298 12.33 -15.59 -3.46
CA PHE A 298 12.87 -16.47 -4.49
C PHE A 298 14.18 -15.92 -5.07
N PHE A 299 14.24 -14.60 -5.27
CA PHE A 299 15.42 -13.89 -5.74
C PHE A 299 16.22 -13.23 -4.62
N SER A 300 16.14 -13.73 -3.38
CA SER A 300 16.80 -13.12 -2.21
C SER A 300 18.32 -13.03 -2.34
N CYS A 301 18.96 -13.86 -3.16
CA CYS A 301 20.40 -13.74 -3.46
C CYS A 301 20.75 -12.49 -4.30
N TYR A 302 19.76 -11.88 -4.95
CA TYR A 302 19.90 -10.67 -5.76
C TYR A 302 19.47 -9.41 -5.01
N PHE A 303 18.85 -9.53 -3.82
CA PHE A 303 18.37 -8.40 -3.04
C PHE A 303 19.01 -8.34 -1.64
N PRO A 304 19.30 -7.14 -1.11
CA PRO A 304 19.71 -7.01 0.29
C PRO A 304 18.63 -7.57 1.24
N PRO A 305 18.98 -8.43 2.21
CA PRO A 305 17.99 -9.02 3.13
C PRO A 305 17.15 -7.97 3.88
N LEU A 306 17.76 -6.85 4.25
CA LEU A 306 17.08 -5.75 4.90
C LEU A 306 16.04 -5.06 4.02
N LEU A 307 16.26 -5.02 2.70
CA LEU A 307 15.28 -4.49 1.75
C LEU A 307 14.05 -5.40 1.69
N VAL A 308 14.24 -6.72 1.69
CA VAL A 308 13.13 -7.70 1.71
C VAL A 308 12.32 -7.56 2.99
N TYR A 309 12.98 -7.46 4.14
CA TYR A 309 12.32 -7.18 5.43
C TYR A 309 11.53 -5.86 5.38
N HIS A 310 12.16 -4.79 4.92
CA HIS A 310 11.57 -3.47 4.88
C HIS A 310 10.32 -3.40 3.97
N PHE A 311 10.37 -4.08 2.82
CA PHE A 311 9.21 -4.23 1.94
C PHE A 311 8.12 -5.12 2.57
N SER A 312 8.49 -6.17 3.30
CA SER A 312 7.53 -7.04 3.99
C SER A 312 6.64 -6.27 4.96
N LEU A 313 7.21 -5.34 5.73
CA LEU A 313 6.44 -4.46 6.62
C LEU A 313 5.35 -3.69 5.83
N PHE A 314 5.73 -3.09 4.71
CA PHE A 314 4.81 -2.33 3.86
C PHE A 314 3.75 -3.21 3.19
N SER A 315 4.14 -4.35 2.61
CA SER A 315 3.22 -5.27 1.94
C SER A 315 2.17 -5.81 2.92
N ILE A 316 2.58 -6.22 4.11
CA ILE A 316 1.69 -6.72 5.16
C ILE A 316 0.74 -5.62 5.63
N TYR A 317 1.26 -4.42 5.86
CA TYR A 317 0.45 -3.25 6.22
C TYR A 317 -0.65 -3.00 5.18
N ILE A 318 -0.29 -2.82 3.90
CA ILE A 318 -1.26 -2.51 2.85
C ILE A 318 -2.26 -3.65 2.62
N ARG A 319 -1.84 -4.92 2.65
CA ARG A 319 -2.77 -6.05 2.49
C ARG A 319 -3.77 -6.11 3.63
N THR A 320 -3.33 -5.91 4.87
CA THR A 320 -4.21 -5.87 6.04
C THR A 320 -5.22 -4.72 5.92
N LEU A 321 -4.78 -3.55 5.44
CA LEU A 321 -5.68 -2.42 5.18
C LEU A 321 -6.67 -2.67 4.02
N CYS A 322 -6.33 -3.57 3.09
CA CYS A 322 -7.21 -3.98 1.98
C CYS A 322 -8.17 -5.11 2.36
N LYS A 323 -7.84 -5.94 3.34
CA LYS A 323 -8.68 -7.02 3.84
C LYS A 323 -8.32 -7.37 5.27
N PHE A 324 -9.30 -7.29 6.15
CA PHE A 324 -9.21 -7.65 7.56
C PHE A 324 -10.57 -8.18 8.02
N ASP A 325 -10.57 -9.15 8.93
CA ASP A 325 -11.79 -9.68 9.53
C ASP A 325 -12.23 -8.84 10.73
N ASP A 326 -11.25 -8.38 11.53
CA ASP A 326 -11.46 -7.49 12.68
C ASP A 326 -10.59 -6.23 12.58
N ARG A 327 -11.12 -5.11 13.07
CA ARG A 327 -10.42 -3.82 13.16
C ARG A 327 -9.17 -3.90 14.03
N GLN A 328 -9.09 -4.82 14.99
CA GLN A 328 -7.87 -5.00 15.80
C GLN A 328 -6.65 -5.30 14.91
N HIS A 329 -6.81 -6.07 13.83
CA HIS A 329 -5.72 -6.33 12.89
C HIS A 329 -5.18 -5.04 12.25
N VAL A 330 -6.04 -4.04 11.99
CA VAL A 330 -5.62 -2.74 11.45
C VAL A 330 -4.76 -1.97 12.46
N TYR A 331 -5.10 -2.04 13.76
CA TYR A 331 -4.27 -1.46 14.81
C TYR A 331 -2.94 -2.20 14.96
N ASP A 332 -2.94 -3.52 14.88
CA ASP A 332 -1.76 -4.37 15.09
C ASP A 332 -0.67 -4.18 14.02
N VAL A 333 -1.04 -3.71 12.83
CA VAL A 333 -0.09 -3.41 11.74
C VAL A 333 0.38 -1.95 11.73
N ARG A 334 -0.09 -1.11 12.65
CA ARG A 334 0.41 0.27 12.78
C ARG A 334 1.94 0.32 13.01
N PRO A 335 2.55 -0.49 13.89
CA PRO A 335 3.99 -0.49 14.07
C PRO A 335 4.78 -0.83 12.79
N PHE A 336 4.15 -1.53 11.84
CA PHE A 336 4.81 -1.96 10.60
C PHE A 336 5.05 -0.76 9.68
N ILE A 337 4.05 0.12 9.54
CA ILE A 337 4.22 1.34 8.75
C ILE A 337 5.15 2.33 9.47
N GLU A 338 5.11 2.42 10.80
CA GLU A 338 6.05 3.26 11.56
C GLU A 338 7.51 2.79 11.37
N ASN A 339 7.76 1.48 11.47
CA ASN A 339 9.08 0.88 11.25
C ASN A 339 9.55 1.02 9.79
N HIS A 340 8.63 0.91 8.82
CA HIS A 340 8.92 1.17 7.42
C HIS A 340 9.31 2.65 7.18
N LEU A 341 8.52 3.59 7.68
CA LEU A 341 8.79 5.01 7.47
C LEU A 341 10.09 5.46 8.15
N ARG A 342 10.39 4.93 9.34
CA ARG A 342 11.62 5.27 10.09
C ARG A 342 12.91 5.00 9.31
N ARG A 343 12.91 4.01 8.40
CA ARG A 343 14.09 3.60 7.64
C ARG A 343 13.93 3.77 6.13
N PHE A 344 12.87 4.43 5.68
CA PHE A 344 12.57 4.56 4.27
C PHE A 344 13.69 5.25 3.49
N SER A 345 14.15 6.41 3.97
CA SER A 345 15.25 7.16 3.34
C SER A 345 16.58 6.39 3.36
N GLU A 346 16.81 5.56 4.38
CA GLU A 346 18.02 4.75 4.52
C GLU A 346 18.07 3.65 3.44
N PHE A 347 16.95 2.97 3.20
CA PHE A 347 16.94 1.79 2.32
C PHE A 347 16.77 2.09 0.84
N TYR A 348 16.10 3.18 0.49
CA TYR A 348 15.78 3.48 -0.91
C TYR A 348 16.50 4.71 -1.44
N GLU A 349 17.38 5.34 -0.63
CA GLU A 349 18.07 6.59 -0.95
C GLU A 349 17.11 7.65 -1.54
N SER A 350 15.88 7.65 -1.02
CA SER A 350 14.75 8.35 -1.62
C SER A 350 14.25 9.43 -0.68
N LYS A 351 13.77 10.52 -1.28
CA LYS A 351 13.18 11.62 -0.53
C LYS A 351 11.84 11.18 0.03
N GLU A 352 11.63 11.43 1.31
CA GLU A 352 10.33 11.26 1.95
C GLU A 352 9.38 12.37 1.50
N LEU A 353 8.74 12.19 0.35
CA LEU A 353 7.73 13.11 -0.16
C LEU A 353 6.44 13.02 0.66
N LEU A 354 5.51 13.95 0.43
CA LEU A 354 4.19 13.90 1.08
C LEU A 354 3.50 12.55 0.89
N SER A 355 3.67 11.91 -0.28
CA SER A 355 3.09 10.59 -0.55
C SER A 355 3.56 9.53 0.43
N THR A 356 4.84 9.56 0.83
CA THR A 356 5.40 8.63 1.81
C THR A 356 4.80 8.91 3.19
N HIS A 357 4.75 10.18 3.60
CA HIS A 357 4.13 10.59 4.85
C HIS A 357 2.64 10.20 4.95
N CYS A 358 1.86 10.38 3.87
CA CYS A 358 0.43 10.09 3.87
C CYS A 358 0.10 8.61 4.11
N GLN A 359 1.04 7.68 3.86
CA GLN A 359 0.83 6.25 4.11
C GLN A 359 0.57 5.93 5.58
N TYR A 360 1.19 6.70 6.49
CA TYR A 360 0.95 6.56 7.92
C TYR A 360 -0.51 6.78 8.30
N HIS A 361 -1.22 7.67 7.61
CA HIS A 361 -2.61 8.01 7.94
C HIS A 361 -3.64 7.00 7.42
N LEU A 362 -3.22 6.01 6.63
CA LEU A 362 -4.15 5.06 6.00
C LEU A 362 -4.84 4.14 7.01
N TRP A 363 -4.17 3.72 8.09
CA TRP A 363 -4.82 2.86 9.09
C TRP A 363 -5.98 3.59 9.78
N GLU A 364 -5.82 4.89 10.12
CA GLU A 364 -6.91 5.68 10.70
C GLU A 364 -8.07 5.84 9.73
N GLN A 365 -7.76 6.07 8.45
CA GLN A 365 -8.75 6.13 7.40
C GLN A 365 -9.53 4.82 7.32
N VAL A 366 -8.86 3.67 7.36
CA VAL A 366 -9.50 2.36 7.27
C VAL A 366 -10.38 2.06 8.48
N VAL A 367 -9.92 2.42 9.68
CA VAL A 367 -10.73 2.30 10.90
C VAL A 367 -12.05 3.07 10.77
N ARG A 368 -12.01 4.28 10.18
CA ARG A 368 -13.18 5.17 10.06
C ARG A 368 -14.09 4.83 8.88
N HIS A 369 -13.51 4.43 7.75
CA HIS A 369 -14.21 4.38 6.45
C HIS A 369 -14.29 2.98 5.84
N GLY A 370 -13.68 1.99 6.48
CA GLY A 370 -13.61 0.63 5.96
C GLY A 370 -12.39 0.40 5.06
N SER A 371 -12.33 -0.80 4.49
CA SER A 371 -11.18 -1.27 3.71
C SER A 371 -10.75 -0.32 2.58
N LEU A 372 -9.44 -0.26 2.31
CA LEU A 372 -8.92 0.43 1.13
C LEU A 372 -9.53 -0.10 -0.17
N SER A 373 -9.86 -1.39 -0.22
CA SER A 373 -10.53 -1.99 -1.39
C SER A 373 -11.94 -1.44 -1.60
N ALA A 374 -12.64 -0.97 -0.55
CA ALA A 374 -13.98 -0.40 -0.66
C ALA A 374 -13.98 1.02 -1.25
N THR A 375 -12.82 1.70 -1.29
CA THR A 375 -12.71 3.05 -1.86
C THR A 375 -12.74 3.09 -3.40
N ARG A 376 -12.92 1.93 -4.05
CA ARG A 376 -13.21 1.81 -5.48
C ARG A 376 -14.05 0.56 -5.75
N TYR A 377 -14.91 0.63 -6.76
CA TYR A 377 -15.56 -0.54 -7.35
C TYR A 377 -14.48 -1.42 -8.01
N ASP A 378 -14.35 -2.67 -7.54
CA ASP A 378 -13.57 -3.72 -8.23
C ASP A 378 -14.24 -4.12 -9.55
#